data_AF-A0A6P6FCL5-F1
#
_entry.id   AF-A0A6P6FCL5-F1
#
_cell.length_a   1.000
_cell.length_b   1.000
_cell.length_c   1.000
_cell.angle_alpha   90.00
_cell.angle_beta   90.00
_cell.angle_gamma   90.00
#
_symmetry.space_group_name_H-M   'P 1'
#
loop_
_entity.id
_entity.type
_entity.pdbx_description
1 polymer ?
#
loop_
_entity_poly.entity_id
_entity_poly.type
_entity_poly.pdbx_seq_one_letter_code
_entity_poly.pdbx_strand_id
1 'polypeptide(L)'
;MAGETVQVRSQMKYLGLVIDSQWTSEPHVDCLIPKVSVAANAPCGLLPNIGGAGDAVRRLYEGVILSRVMYGAPVWADDLMASRRSILFLRRLHRVTAIRIIRGYRTVSHASGTALAASPPWELVLKK
;
A
#
# COMPACT_ATOMS: atom_id res chain seq x y z
N MET A 1 -27.37 32.27 -10.53
CA MET A 1 -26.68 31.44 -9.54
C MET A 1 -26.95 29.99 -9.91
N ALA A 2 -26.04 29.34 -10.62
CA ALA A 2 -26.24 27.97 -11.09
C ALA A 2 -25.99 27.02 -9.90
N GLY A 3 -27.07 26.55 -9.28
CA GLY A 3 -26.99 25.49 -8.28
C GLY A 3 -26.73 24.17 -8.98
N GLU A 4 -25.55 23.59 -8.76
CA GLU A 4 -25.23 22.25 -9.23
C GLU A 4 -25.93 21.23 -8.32
N THR A 5 -26.76 20.37 -8.89
CA THR A 5 -27.46 19.30 -8.16
C THR A 5 -26.48 18.19 -7.82
N VAL A 6 -25.95 18.23 -6.60
CA VAL A 6 -25.08 17.17 -6.06
C VAL A 6 -25.95 15.97 -5.71
N GLN A 7 -25.84 14.91 -6.53
CA GLN A 7 -26.40 13.60 -6.22
C GLN A 7 -25.73 13.05 -4.95
N VAL A 8 -26.48 12.95 -3.85
CA VAL A 8 -26.01 12.38 -2.58
C VAL A 8 -25.78 10.88 -2.80
N ARG A 9 -24.55 10.51 -3.17
CA ARG A 9 -24.08 9.12 -3.21
C ARG A 9 -23.48 8.77 -1.86
N SER A 10 -23.62 7.52 -1.42
CA SER A 10 -23.02 7.03 -0.16
C SER A 10 -21.51 7.25 -0.10
N GLN A 11 -20.83 7.33 -1.26
CA GLN A 11 -19.39 7.50 -1.36
C GLN A 11 -19.04 8.84 -2.00
N MET A 12 -18.17 9.62 -1.34
CA MET A 12 -17.67 10.90 -1.81
C MET A 12 -16.15 10.83 -2.02
N LYS A 13 -15.67 11.33 -3.16
CA LYS A 13 -14.23 11.46 -3.40
C LYS A 13 -13.73 12.80 -2.86
N TYR A 14 -12.88 12.77 -1.84
CA TYR A 14 -12.29 13.96 -1.24
C TYR A 14 -10.77 13.82 -1.20
N LEU A 15 -10.04 14.78 -1.80
CA LEU A 15 -8.57 14.83 -1.78
C LEU A 15 -7.88 13.54 -2.28
N GLY A 16 -8.55 12.79 -3.18
CA GLY A 16 -8.06 11.51 -3.70
C GLY A 16 -8.45 10.29 -2.85
N LEU A 17 -9.02 10.48 -1.66
CA LEU A 17 -9.66 9.46 -0.86
C LEU A 17 -11.12 9.26 -1.25
N VAL A 18 -11.64 8.05 -1.05
CA VAL A 18 -13.06 7.72 -1.19
C VAL A 18 -13.57 7.54 0.22
N ILE A 19 -14.37 8.49 0.68
CA ILE A 19 -14.97 8.50 2.01
C ILE A 19 -16.40 7.99 1.86
N ASP A 20 -16.75 6.90 2.51
CA ASP A 20 -18.11 6.39 2.56
C ASP A 20 -18.88 7.04 3.73
N SER A 21 -20.20 7.14 3.59
CA SER A 21 -21.10 7.76 4.57
C SER A 21 -21.07 7.09 5.95
N GLN A 22 -20.66 5.82 6.00
CA GLN A 22 -20.46 5.07 7.25
C GLN A 22 -19.04 5.14 7.80
N TRP A 23 -18.16 5.96 7.21
CA TRP A 23 -16.73 6.00 7.54
C TRP A 23 -16.03 4.65 7.42
N THR A 24 -16.62 3.69 6.71
CA THR A 24 -16.04 2.37 6.51
C THR A 24 -14.97 2.42 5.44
N SER A 25 -13.77 1.96 5.78
CA SER A 25 -12.59 2.01 4.90
C SER A 25 -12.56 0.91 3.84
N GLU A 26 -13.44 -0.09 3.90
CA GLU A 26 -13.44 -1.23 2.97
C GLU A 26 -13.57 -0.84 1.48
N PRO A 27 -14.54 0.00 1.06
CA PRO A 27 -14.62 0.45 -0.34
C PRO A 27 -13.41 1.30 -0.76
N HIS A 28 -12.79 2.03 0.18
CA HIS A 28 -11.56 2.76 -0.09
C HIS A 28 -10.39 1.81 -0.34
N VAL A 29 -10.22 0.81 0.53
CA VAL A 29 -9.19 -0.23 0.41
C VAL A 29 -9.35 -0.97 -0.92
N ASP A 30 -10.57 -1.37 -1.29
CA ASP A 30 -10.83 -2.05 -2.57
C ASP A 30 -10.48 -1.19 -3.80
N CYS A 31 -10.67 0.14 -3.74
CA CYS A 31 -10.23 1.06 -4.79
C CYS A 31 -8.71 1.31 -4.79
N LEU A 32 -8.09 1.28 -3.60
CA LEU A 32 -6.67 1.55 -3.40
C LEU A 32 -5.79 0.35 -3.79
N ILE A 33 -6.27 -0.87 -3.51
CA ILE A 33 -5.60 -2.15 -3.79
C ILE A 33 -4.99 -2.21 -5.20
N PRO A 34 -5.76 -2.03 -6.28
CA PRO A 34 -5.21 -2.13 -7.63
C PRO A 34 -4.21 -1.02 -7.92
N LYS A 35 -4.46 0.22 -7.45
CA LYS A 35 -3.58 1.37 -7.69
C LYS A 35 -2.22 1.21 -7.04
N VAL A 36 -2.18 0.73 -5.79
CA VAL A 36 -0.93 0.51 -5.07
C VAL A 36 -0.20 -0.70 -5.64
N SER A 37 -0.92 -1.74 -6.04
CA SER A 37 -0.30 -2.91 -6.70
C SER A 37 0.35 -2.54 -8.03
N VAL A 38 -0.28 -1.69 -8.85
CA VAL A 38 0.32 -1.16 -10.08
C VAL A 38 1.53 -0.29 -9.76
N ALA A 39 1.44 0.61 -8.79
CA ALA A 39 2.56 1.46 -8.37
C ALA A 39 3.75 0.64 -7.81
N ALA A 40 3.47 -0.43 -7.07
CA ALA A 40 4.49 -1.34 -6.56
C ALA A 40 5.16 -2.15 -7.68
N ASN A 41 4.42 -2.40 -8.77
CA ASN A 41 4.91 -3.14 -9.92
C ASN A 41 5.55 -2.25 -11.00
N ALA A 42 5.32 -0.95 -11.02
CA ALA A 42 5.88 -0.04 -12.00
C ALA A 42 7.43 -0.04 -12.03
N PRO A 43 8.15 -0.05 -10.88
CA PRO A 43 9.61 -0.10 -10.90
C PRO A 43 10.16 -1.49 -11.26
N CYS A 44 9.32 -2.53 -11.32
CA CYS A 44 9.76 -3.89 -11.67
C CYS A 44 10.29 -4.00 -13.10
N GLY A 45 9.88 -3.12 -14.02
CA GLY A 45 10.43 -3.08 -15.37
C GLY A 45 11.83 -2.48 -15.44
N LEU A 46 12.18 -1.63 -14.47
CA LEU A 46 13.47 -0.91 -14.43
C LEU A 46 14.55 -1.68 -13.67
N LEU A 47 14.16 -2.60 -12.80
CA LEU A 47 15.04 -3.30 -11.86
C LEU A 47 15.02 -4.80 -12.12
N PRO A 48 15.91 -5.31 -13.00
CA PRO A 48 16.07 -6.75 -13.19
C PRO A 48 16.53 -7.42 -11.88
N ASN A 49 16.27 -8.72 -11.74
CA ASN A 49 16.61 -9.51 -10.53
C ASN A 49 18.12 -9.78 -10.35
N ILE A 50 18.96 -8.94 -10.96
CA ILE A 50 20.41 -9.11 -11.11
C ILE A 50 21.07 -8.00 -10.29
N GLY A 51 22.04 -8.33 -9.42
CA GLY A 51 22.82 -7.35 -8.67
C GLY A 51 22.43 -7.12 -7.21
N GLY A 52 21.58 -7.97 -6.62
CA GLY A 52 21.35 -8.03 -5.17
C GLY A 52 20.56 -6.86 -4.55
N ALA A 53 20.39 -6.91 -3.22
CA ALA A 53 19.69 -5.90 -2.45
C ALA A 53 20.50 -4.59 -2.39
N GLY A 54 19.92 -3.48 -2.85
CA GLY A 54 20.58 -2.17 -2.87
C GLY A 54 19.84 -1.14 -2.03
N ASP A 55 20.58 -0.37 -1.21
CA ASP A 55 20.00 0.63 -0.31
C ASP A 55 19.25 1.76 -1.04
N ALA A 56 19.72 2.17 -2.22
CA ALA A 56 19.03 3.16 -3.05
C ALA A 56 17.66 2.63 -3.54
N VAL A 57 17.60 1.35 -3.91
CA VAL A 57 16.36 0.68 -4.33
C VAL A 57 15.40 0.56 -3.15
N ARG A 58 15.93 0.18 -1.98
CA ARG A 58 15.16 0.15 -0.72
C ARG A 58 14.53 1.50 -0.42
N ARG A 59 15.32 2.57 -0.38
CA ARG A 59 14.84 3.93 -0.08
C ARG A 59 13.82 4.43 -1.10
N LEU A 60 14.00 4.10 -2.38
CA LEU A 60 13.03 4.45 -3.43
C LEU A 60 11.69 3.71 -3.22
N TYR A 61 11.74 2.41 -3.00
CA TYR A 61 10.55 1.59 -2.81
C TYR A 61 9.80 1.96 -1.53
N GLU A 62 10.53 2.13 -0.42
CA GLU A 62 9.96 2.61 0.82
C GLU A 62 9.37 4.01 0.63
N GLY A 63 10.11 4.98 0.06
CA GLY A 63 9.60 6.33 -0.17
C GLY A 63 8.32 6.37 -1.02
N VAL A 64 8.28 5.67 -2.14
CA VAL A 64 7.14 5.71 -3.09
C VAL A 64 5.95 4.89 -2.60
N ILE A 65 6.17 3.67 -2.12
CA ILE A 65 5.07 2.80 -1.72
C ILE A 65 4.56 3.18 -0.34
N LEU A 66 5.46 3.45 0.61
CA LEU A 66 5.06 3.86 1.95
C LEU A 66 4.35 5.20 1.90
N SER A 67 4.79 6.19 1.11
CA SER A 67 4.01 7.44 0.97
C SER A 67 2.61 7.20 0.42
N ARG A 68 2.46 6.31 -0.57
CA ARG A 68 1.15 6.02 -1.18
C ARG A 68 0.21 5.23 -0.27
N VAL A 69 0.76 4.33 0.55
CA VAL A 69 0.03 3.57 1.57
C VAL A 69 -0.21 4.44 2.82
N MET A 70 0.67 5.37 3.16
CA MET A 70 0.53 6.19 4.36
C MET A 70 -0.26 7.48 4.14
N TYR A 71 -0.43 7.92 2.88
CA TYR A 71 -1.09 9.19 2.55
C TYR A 71 -2.47 9.34 3.20
N GLY A 72 -3.20 8.23 3.33
CA GLY A 72 -4.49 8.21 4.01
C GLY A 72 -4.46 7.58 5.40
N ALA A 73 -3.34 7.02 5.87
CA ALA A 73 -3.30 6.07 6.99
C ALA A 73 -4.13 6.50 8.21
N PRO A 74 -4.12 7.76 8.68
CA PRO A 74 -4.95 8.18 9.82
C PRO A 74 -6.46 7.96 9.64
N VAL A 75 -6.95 7.87 8.40
CA VAL A 75 -8.36 7.69 8.07
C VAL A 75 -8.75 6.21 7.99
N TRP A 76 -7.82 5.31 7.65
CA TRP A 76 -8.12 3.88 7.44
C TRP A 76 -7.30 2.94 8.31
N ALA A 77 -6.30 3.38 9.07
CA ALA A 77 -5.44 2.50 9.86
C ALA A 77 -6.24 1.67 10.89
N ASP A 78 -7.20 2.29 11.58
CA ASP A 78 -8.01 1.61 12.58
C ASP A 78 -8.93 0.54 11.95
N ASP A 79 -9.63 0.89 10.87
CA ASP A 79 -10.48 -0.06 10.11
C ASP A 79 -9.66 -1.16 9.41
N LEU A 80 -8.48 -0.81 8.92
CA LEU A 80 -7.55 -1.72 8.27
C LEU A 80 -7.03 -2.76 9.27
N MET A 81 -6.78 -2.36 10.52
CA MET A 81 -6.43 -3.28 11.60
C MET A 81 -7.62 -4.09 12.11
N ALA A 82 -8.85 -3.60 11.96
CA ALA A 82 -10.07 -4.33 12.30
C ALA A 82 -10.41 -5.46 11.30
N SER A 83 -10.01 -5.33 10.03
CA SER A 83 -10.32 -6.30 8.97
C SER A 83 -9.15 -7.24 8.63
N ARG A 84 -9.35 -8.56 8.78
CA ARG A 84 -8.37 -9.58 8.36
C ARG A 84 -8.00 -9.49 6.88
N ARG A 85 -8.96 -9.13 6.02
CA ARG A 85 -8.74 -9.00 4.57
C ARG A 85 -7.74 -7.88 4.27
N SER A 86 -7.93 -6.75 4.94
CA SER A 86 -7.07 -5.57 4.87
C SER A 86 -5.64 -5.85 5.35
N ILE A 87 -5.47 -6.57 6.47
CA ILE A 87 -4.16 -7.02 6.96
C ILE A 87 -3.47 -7.95 5.94
N LEU A 88 -4.19 -8.92 5.38
CA LEU A 88 -3.64 -9.83 4.37
C LEU A 88 -3.20 -9.08 3.12
N PHE A 89 -3.93 -8.04 2.72
CA PHE A 89 -3.54 -7.18 1.61
C PHE A 89 -2.24 -6.42 1.90
N LEU A 90 -2.12 -5.79 3.07
CA LEU A 90 -0.87 -5.13 3.49
C LEU A 90 0.32 -6.10 3.45
N ARG A 91 0.15 -7.32 3.99
CA ARG A 91 1.20 -8.34 3.96
C ARG A 91 1.59 -8.74 2.54
N ARG A 92 0.62 -8.87 1.63
CA ARG A 92 0.89 -9.16 0.22
C ARG A 92 1.69 -8.04 -0.44
N LEU A 93 1.29 -6.78 -0.24
CA LEU A 93 2.03 -5.63 -0.76
C LEU A 93 3.45 -5.53 -0.18
N HIS A 94 3.58 -5.71 1.15
CA HIS A 94 4.87 -5.68 1.82
C HIS A 94 5.77 -6.79 1.30
N ARG A 95 5.23 -8.00 1.09
CA ARG A 95 5.97 -9.11 0.48
C ARG A 95 6.44 -8.79 -0.93
N VAL A 96 5.55 -8.28 -1.79
CA VAL A 96 5.92 -7.92 -3.18
C VAL A 96 7.03 -6.88 -3.15
N THR A 97 6.89 -5.84 -2.34
CA THR A 97 7.89 -4.79 -2.17
C THR A 97 9.22 -5.33 -1.67
N ALA A 98 9.19 -6.16 -0.62
CA ALA A 98 10.39 -6.74 -0.02
C ALA A 98 11.14 -7.64 -1.00
N ILE A 99 10.44 -8.51 -1.75
CA ILE A 99 11.02 -9.35 -2.80
C ILE A 99 11.71 -8.48 -3.86
N ARG A 100 11.14 -7.32 -4.21
CA ARG A 100 11.76 -6.40 -5.19
C ARG A 100 12.97 -5.67 -4.64
N ILE A 101 12.91 -5.20 -3.40
CA ILE A 101 14.04 -4.55 -2.72
C ILE A 101 15.25 -5.48 -2.71
N ILE A 102 15.05 -6.76 -2.40
CA ILE A 102 16.13 -7.73 -2.32
C ILE A 102 16.53 -8.33 -3.67
N ARG A 103 15.82 -7.97 -4.75
CA ARG A 103 15.93 -8.61 -6.08
C ARG A 103 15.81 -10.14 -5.99
N GLY A 104 14.81 -10.60 -5.23
CA GLY A 104 14.54 -12.01 -4.94
C GLY A 104 13.49 -12.64 -5.85
N TYR A 105 13.35 -13.96 -5.78
CA TYR A 105 12.34 -14.70 -6.55
C TYR A 105 11.01 -14.80 -5.80
N ARG A 106 9.93 -15.15 -6.51
CA ARG A 106 8.58 -15.31 -5.93
C ARG A 106 8.48 -16.37 -4.83
N THR A 107 9.45 -17.29 -4.75
CA THR A 107 9.53 -18.36 -3.75
C THR A 107 9.95 -17.88 -2.37
N VAL A 108 10.51 -16.67 -2.27
CA VAL A 108 10.94 -16.10 -0.98
C VAL A 108 9.71 -15.88 -0.09
N SER A 109 9.79 -16.37 1.15
CA SER A 109 8.76 -16.19 2.16
C SER A 109 8.63 -14.71 2.54
N HIS A 110 7.46 -14.29 3.06
CA HIS A 110 7.28 -12.91 3.52
C HIS A 110 8.31 -12.55 4.61
N ALA A 111 8.46 -13.40 5.62
CA ALA A 111 9.40 -13.18 6.73
C ALA A 111 10.86 -13.07 6.26
N SER A 112 11.30 -13.95 5.35
CA SER A 112 12.65 -13.88 4.80
C SER A 112 12.85 -12.63 3.94
N GLY A 113 11.84 -12.27 3.15
CA GLY A 113 11.89 -11.10 2.28
C GLY A 113 12.04 -9.80 3.06
N THR A 114 11.24 -9.62 4.12
CA THR A 114 11.27 -8.40 4.94
C THR A 114 12.54 -8.31 5.79
N ALA A 115 13.04 -9.44 6.30
CA ALA A 115 14.30 -9.50 7.02
C ALA A 115 15.48 -9.09 6.13
N LEU A 116 15.56 -9.65 4.91
CA LEU A 116 16.61 -9.31 3.95
C LEU A 116 16.46 -7.88 3.38
N ALA A 117 15.23 -7.40 3.25
CA ALA A 117 14.95 -6.02 2.85
C ALA A 117 15.25 -5.02 3.97
N ALA A 118 15.55 -5.48 5.19
CA ALA A 118 15.69 -4.65 6.39
C ALA A 118 14.54 -3.63 6.52
N SER A 119 13.31 -4.09 6.23
CA SER A 119 12.11 -3.25 6.18
C SER A 119 11.15 -3.70 7.28
N PRO A 120 10.81 -2.83 8.26
CA PRO A 120 9.93 -3.20 9.36
C PRO A 120 8.53 -3.57 8.86
N PRO A 121 7.80 -4.46 9.56
CA PRO A 121 6.39 -4.73 9.27
C PRO A 121 5.58 -3.43 9.23
N TRP A 122 4.87 -3.18 8.12
CA TRP A 122 4.07 -1.97 7.98
C TRP A 122 2.94 -1.85 9.02
N GLU A 123 2.50 -2.98 9.57
CA GLU A 123 1.55 -3.04 10.70
C GLU A 123 2.06 -2.24 11.92
N LEU A 124 3.38 -2.22 12.15
CA LEU A 124 4.00 -1.47 13.25
C LEU A 124 4.17 0.02 12.92
N VAL A 125 4.29 0.36 11.64
CA VAL A 125 4.46 1.75 11.17
C VAL A 125 3.13 2.50 11.18
N LEU A 126 2.02 1.80 10.98
CA LEU A 126 0.67 2.39 10.93
C LEU A 126 0.11 2.77 12.30
N LYS A 127 0.53 2.10 13.38
CA LYS A 127 -0.02 2.27 14.73
C LYS A 127 0.63 3.42 15.53
N LYS A 128 1.01 4.50 14.86
CA LYS A 128 1.84 5.56 15.46
C LYS A 128 1.02 6.62 16.19
#